data_AF-A0A370H5C6-F1
#
_entry.id   AF-A0A370H5C6-F1
#
_cell.length_a   1.000
_cell.length_b   1.000
_cell.length_c   1.000
_cell.angle_alpha   90.00
_cell.angle_beta   90.00
_cell.angle_gamma   90.00
#
_symmetry.space_group_name_H-M   'P 1'
#
loop_
_entity.id
_entity.type
_entity.pdbx_description
1 polymer ?
#
loop_
_entity_poly.entity_id
_entity_poly.type
_entity_poly.pdbx_seq_one_letter_code
_entity_poly.pdbx_strand_id
1 'polypeptide(L)' 'MANPKNPGQFGNRPDTTKQAHKGGRASTGSFGQAHSADPSEAGKKGAAAQPTEAKSRGGQHSHSGR' A
#
# COMPACT_ATOMS: atom_id res chain seq x y z
N MET A 1 0.68 8.27 22.40
CA MET A 1 1.30 9.46 21.77
C MET A 1 2.43 8.99 20.87
N ALA A 2 2.69 9.68 19.75
CA ALA A 2 3.85 9.47 18.90
C ALA A 2 5.15 9.56 19.73
N ASN A 3 6.09 8.62 19.58
CA ASN A 3 7.38 8.68 20.27
C ASN A 3 8.36 9.47 19.37
N PRO A 4 8.78 10.70 19.73
CA PRO A 4 9.62 11.54 18.88
C PRO A 4 11.01 10.94 18.57
N LYS A 5 11.46 9.95 19.34
CA LYS A 5 12.77 9.29 19.18
C LYS A 5 12.69 7.96 18.43
N ASN A 6 11.50 7.54 17.98
CA ASN A 6 11.38 6.31 17.21
C ASN A 6 11.87 6.53 15.77
N PRO A 7 13.00 5.94 15.35
CA PRO A 7 13.55 6.14 14.01
C PRO A 7 12.67 5.53 12.90
N GLY A 8 11.85 4.52 13.23
CA GLY A 8 10.89 3.89 12.31
C GLY A 8 9.61 4.70 12.13
N GLN A 9 9.37 5.71 12.97
CA GLN A 9 8.19 6.55 12.88
C GLN A 9 8.46 7.72 11.94
N PHE A 10 7.82 7.68 10.77
CA PHE A 10 7.96 8.72 9.75
C PHE A 10 7.65 10.11 10.29
N GLY A 11 6.62 10.30 11.12
CA GLY A 11 6.23 11.63 11.63
C GLY A 11 7.30 12.43 12.40
N ASN A 12 8.41 11.82 12.81
CA ASN A 12 9.40 12.46 13.67
C ASN A 12 10.61 13.03 12.93
N ARG A 13 10.72 12.81 11.62
CA ARG A 13 11.86 13.27 10.84
C ARG A 13 11.60 14.66 10.26
N PRO A 14 12.63 15.53 10.17
CA PRO A 14 12.46 16.89 9.64
C PRO A 14 12.12 16.93 8.14
N ASP A 15 12.37 15.84 7.42
CA ASP A 15 12.12 15.69 5.98
C ASP A 15 10.74 15.09 5.66
N THR A 16 10.00 14.62 6.67
CA THR A 16 8.73 13.88 6.47
C THR A 16 7.69 14.66 5.71
N THR A 17 7.53 15.95 6.01
CA THR A 17 6.60 16.82 5.28
C THR A 17 6.99 16.96 3.81
N LYS A 18 8.29 17.10 3.53
CA LYS A 18 8.81 17.21 2.15
C LYS A 18 8.62 15.89 1.40
N GLN A 19 8.89 14.77 2.05
CA GLN A 19 8.75 13.43 1.47
C GLN A 19 7.27 13.08 1.20
N ALA A 20 6.39 13.32 2.17
CA ALA A 20 4.95 13.10 2.01
C ALA A 20 4.37 13.96 0.87
N HIS A 21 4.76 15.23 0.80
CA HIS A 21 4.36 16.13 -0.27
C HIS A 21 4.88 15.69 -1.64
N LYS A 22 6.14 15.25 -1.74
CA LYS A 22 6.72 14.71 -2.98
C LYS A 22 6.00 13.44 -3.43
N GLY A 23 5.71 12.52 -2.51
CA GLY A 23 4.95 11.31 -2.79
C GLY A 23 3.51 11.59 -3.23
N GLY A 24 2.84 12.56 -2.60
CA GLY A 24 1.50 13.01 -2.99
C GLY A 24 1.46 13.64 -4.38
N ARG A 25 2.44 14.49 -4.73
CA ARG A 25 2.55 15.10 -6.06
C ARG A 25 2.96 14.12 -7.16
N ALA A 26 3.78 13.13 -6.82
CA ALA A 26 4.17 12.08 -7.75
C ALA A 26 3.05 11.05 -7.98
N SER A 27 2.12 10.93 -7.03
CA SER A 27 0.92 10.13 -7.20
C SER A 27 -0.06 10.87 -8.10
N THR A 28 -0.54 10.20 -9.15
CA THR A 28 -1.67 10.68 -9.95
C THR A 28 -2.98 10.67 -9.15
N GLY A 29 -2.98 10.08 -7.94
CA GLY A 29 -4.09 10.10 -7.00
C GLY A 29 -5.27 9.21 -7.41
N SER A 30 -5.24 8.61 -8.60
CA SER A 30 -6.34 7.84 -9.14
C SER A 30 -5.85 6.57 -9.83
N PHE A 31 -6.29 5.41 -9.35
CA PHE A 31 -6.17 4.17 -10.11
C PHE A 31 -6.99 4.30 -11.41
N GLY A 32 -6.44 3.87 -12.56
CA GLY A 32 -7.12 3.95 -13.86
C GLY A 32 -6.98 5.24 -14.68
N GLN A 33 -6.20 6.24 -14.27
CA GLN A 33 -5.79 7.34 -15.17
C GLN A 33 -4.75 6.88 -16.20
N ALA A 34 -4.49 7.69 -17.23
CA ALA A 34 -3.60 7.35 -18.36
C ALA A 34 -2.16 6.89 -18.00
N HIS A 35 -1.69 7.18 -16.78
CA HIS A 35 -0.38 6.74 -16.25
C HIS A 35 -0.49 5.79 -15.05
N SER A 36 -1.70 5.38 -14.70
CA SER A 36 -1.94 4.45 -13.61
C SER A 36 -1.95 3.02 -14.15
N ALA A 37 -1.48 2.08 -13.33
CA ALA A 37 -1.62 0.67 -13.67
C ALA A 37 -3.11 0.33 -13.85
N ASP A 38 -3.44 -0.45 -14.90
CA ASP A 38 -4.76 -1.04 -15.05
C ASP A 38 -5.07 -1.86 -13.79
N PRO A 39 -6.13 -1.53 -13.03
CA PRO A 39 -6.48 -2.23 -11.80
C PRO A 39 -6.66 -3.74 -12.00
N SER A 40 -7.18 -4.17 -13.16
CA SER A 40 -7.40 -5.57 -13.48
C SER A 40 -6.07 -6.31 -13.64
N GLU A 41 -5.15 -5.76 -14.43
CA GLU A 41 -3.83 -6.35 -14.64
C GLU A 41 -2.96 -6.28 -13.38
N ALA A 42 -3.04 -5.19 -12.63
CA ALA A 42 -2.38 -5.08 -11.33
C ALA A 42 -2.90 -6.13 -10.34
N GLY A 43 -4.22 -6.37 -10.31
CA GLY A 43 -4.85 -7.40 -9.51
C GLY A 43 -4.37 -8.80 -9.88
N LYS A 44 -4.34 -9.14 -11.18
CA LYS A 44 -3.83 -10.43 -11.67
C LYS A 44 -2.36 -10.66 -11.30
N LYS A 45 -1.51 -9.65 -11.48
CA LYS A 45 -0.08 -9.72 -11.10
C LYS A 45 0.11 -9.87 -9.60
N GLY A 46 -0.66 -9.12 -8.81
CA GLY A 46 -0.67 -9.25 -7.35
C GLY A 46 -1.08 -10.66 -6.92
N ALA A 47 -2.13 -11.22 -7.52
CA ALA A 47 -2.53 -12.60 -7.29
C ALA A 47 -1.44 -13.59 -7.71
N ALA A 48 -0.78 -13.43 -8.86
CA ALA A 48 0.30 -14.32 -9.29
C ALA A 48 1.52 -14.29 -8.35
N ALA A 49 1.89 -13.11 -7.85
CA ALA A 49 3.04 -12.92 -6.95
C ALA A 49 2.82 -13.48 -5.53
N GLN A 50 1.56 -13.69 -5.12
CA GLN A 50 1.24 -14.22 -3.80
C GLN A 50 1.50 -15.73 -3.75
N PRO A 51 2.35 -16.22 -2.81
CA PRO A 51 2.57 -17.64 -2.63
C PRO A 51 1.26 -18.34 -2.25
N THR A 52 1.06 -19.56 -2.75
CA THR A 52 -0.19 -20.33 -2.59
C THR A 52 -0.59 -20.49 -1.12
N GLU A 53 0.37 -20.67 -0.22
CA GLU A 53 0.13 -20.75 1.23
C GLU A 53 -0.39 -19.44 1.84
N ALA A 54 0.03 -18.28 1.32
CA ALA A 54 -0.46 -16.98 1.78
C ALA A 54 -1.89 -16.73 1.29
N LYS A 55 -2.22 -17.15 0.06
CA LYS A 55 -3.60 -17.13 -0.46
C LYS A 55 -4.54 -18.00 0.37
N SER A 56 -4.08 -19.21 0.72
CA SER A 56 -4.85 -20.14 1.53
C SER A 56 -5.16 -19.57 2.93
N ARG A 57 -4.14 -19.02 3.63
CA ARG A 57 -4.33 -18.36 4.93
C ARG A 57 -5.20 -17.11 4.87
N GLY A 58 -5.03 -16.27 3.84
CA GLY A 58 -5.89 -15.10 3.64
C GLY A 58 -7.35 -15.49 3.38
N GLY A 59 -7.56 -16.53 2.58
CA GLY A 59 -8.87 -17.12 2.32
C GLY A 59 -9.54 -17.60 3.59
N GLN A 60 -8.82 -18.31 4.47
CA GLN A 60 -9.34 -18.81 5.76
C GLN A 60 -10.02 -17.72 6.61
N HIS A 61 -9.60 -16.46 6.52
CA HIS A 61 -10.18 -15.34 7.29
C HIS A 61 -11.33 -14.62 6.57
N SER A 62 -11.59 -14.91 5.29
CA SER A 62 -12.64 -14.25 4.49
C SER A 62 -14.03 -14.88 4.62
N HIS A 63 -14.17 -15.97 5.39
CA HIS A 63 -15.43 -16.70 5.57
C HIS A 63 -16.31 -16.17 6.71
N SER A 64 -15.88 -15.15 7.46
CA SER A 64 -16.58 -14.65 8.66
C SER A 64 -17.43 -13.40 8.41
N GLY A 65 -17.88 -13.18 7.18
CA GLY A 65 -18.92 -12.20 6.86
C GLY A 65 -20.27 -12.88 6.69
N ARG A 66 -20.99 -13.13 7.79
CA ARG A 66 -22.41 -13.52 7.78
C ARG A 66 -23.20 -12.57 8.67
#